data_AF-A0AAE5XFX4-F1
#
_entry.id   AF-A0AAE5XFX4-F1
#
_cell.length_a   1.000
_cell.length_b   1.000
_cell.length_c   1.000
_cell.angle_alpha   90.00
_cell.angle_beta   90.00
_cell.angle_gamma   90.00
#
_symmetry.space_group_name_H-M   'P 1'
#
loop_
_entity.id
_entity.type
_entity.pdbx_description
1 polymer ?
#
loop_
_entity_poly.entity_id
_entity_poly.type
_entity_poly.pdbx_seq_one_letter_code
_entity_poly.pdbx_strand_id
1 'polypeptide(L)'
;MNLKPAALLCCLLSPSAFGGETAKDFLGDFVIGAYQLIGKSPDSGSTYQGALQIYSENHQLKIKREIGGSVIFGEAAIEDAVHGEATVLRMRFQENSIAYESTCLVQSDLDNYARISCHLYQANKGSKTPGLEALFIDHSKI
;
A
#
# COMPACT_ATOMS: atom_id res chain seq x y z
N MET A 1 35.91 58.21 -18.03
CA MET A 1 35.61 57.59 -16.72
C MET A 1 34.52 56.56 -16.95
N ASN A 2 34.90 55.27 -16.96
CA ASN A 2 34.01 54.13 -17.20
C ASN A 2 33.42 53.66 -15.86
N LEU A 3 32.09 53.53 -15.77
CA LEU A 3 31.45 52.79 -14.68
C LEU A 3 30.45 51.80 -15.29
N LYS A 4 30.81 50.52 -15.28
CA LYS A 4 29.88 49.40 -15.53
C LYS A 4 29.16 49.08 -14.22
N PRO A 5 27.83 48.89 -14.21
CA PRO A 5 27.18 48.16 -13.13
C PRO A 5 26.90 46.71 -13.55
N ALA A 6 27.16 45.85 -12.58
CA ALA A 6 27.14 44.40 -12.59
C ALA A 6 25.86 43.77 -13.15
N ALA A 7 26.04 42.70 -13.92
CA ALA A 7 25.01 41.71 -14.18
C ALA A 7 24.63 41.04 -12.85
N LEU A 8 23.41 41.27 -12.39
CA LEU A 8 22.82 40.58 -11.25
C LEU A 8 22.42 39.17 -11.73
N LEU A 9 23.31 38.20 -11.52
CA LEU A 9 23.02 36.79 -11.75
C LEU A 9 22.11 36.32 -10.61
N CYS A 10 20.80 36.39 -10.82
CA CYS A 10 19.82 35.71 -9.98
C CYS A 10 20.07 34.21 -10.03
N CYS A 11 20.71 33.66 -9.00
CA CYS A 11 20.74 32.24 -8.74
C CYS A 11 19.29 31.75 -8.55
N LEU A 12 18.73 31.17 -9.61
CA LEU A 12 17.54 30.35 -9.55
C LEU A 12 17.88 29.12 -8.72
N LEU A 13 17.71 29.22 -7.40
CA LEU A 13 17.62 28.06 -6.53
C LEU A 13 16.29 27.38 -6.85
N SER A 14 16.34 26.50 -7.84
CA SER A 14 15.26 25.57 -8.13
C SER A 14 14.98 24.76 -6.85
N PRO A 15 13.77 24.79 -6.29
CA PRO A 15 13.42 23.87 -5.22
C PRO A 15 13.53 22.46 -5.78
N SER A 16 14.52 21.70 -5.31
CA SER A 16 14.65 20.29 -5.61
C SER A 16 13.40 19.59 -5.09
N ALA A 17 12.69 18.86 -5.96
CA ALA A 17 11.45 18.18 -5.64
C ALA A 17 11.69 17.02 -4.66
N PHE A 18 11.61 17.30 -3.36
CA PHE A 18 11.64 16.29 -2.27
C PHE A 18 10.27 15.61 -2.04
N GLY A 19 9.28 15.83 -2.91
CA GLY A 19 7.89 15.41 -2.63
C GLY A 19 7.63 13.90 -2.69
N GLY A 20 8.43 13.12 -3.43
CA GLY A 20 8.16 11.71 -3.68
C GLY A 20 8.41 10.80 -2.48
N GLU A 21 9.52 11.00 -1.78
CA GLU A 21 9.89 10.23 -0.58
C GLU A 21 8.93 10.53 0.57
N THR A 22 8.62 11.82 0.79
CA THR A 22 7.65 12.26 1.79
C THR A 22 6.24 11.72 1.56
N ALA A 23 5.84 11.51 0.31
CA ALA A 23 4.52 10.97 -0.01
C ALA A 23 4.42 9.46 0.29
N LYS A 24 5.50 8.71 0.04
CA LYS A 24 5.56 7.27 0.37
C LYS A 24 5.57 7.04 1.87
N ASP A 25 6.31 7.85 2.61
CA ASP A 25 6.34 7.79 4.08
C ASP A 25 4.95 8.08 4.66
N PHE A 26 4.30 9.16 4.21
CA PHE A 26 2.92 9.47 4.62
C PHE A 26 1.96 8.32 4.32
N LEU A 27 2.00 7.76 3.11
CA LEU A 27 1.16 6.61 2.76
C LEU A 27 1.46 5.39 3.62
N GLY A 28 2.73 5.16 3.96
CA GLY A 28 3.15 4.07 4.84
C GLY A 28 2.55 4.19 6.23
N ASP A 29 2.56 5.38 6.81
CA ASP A 29 1.91 5.66 8.09
C ASP A 29 0.38 5.60 7.98
N PHE A 30 -0.18 6.10 6.88
CA PHE A 30 -1.62 6.20 6.65
C PHE A 30 -2.32 4.83 6.56
N VAL A 31 -1.62 3.79 6.10
CA VAL A 31 -2.15 2.43 6.00
C VAL A 31 -2.02 1.61 7.28
N ILE A 32 -1.39 2.12 8.33
CA ILE A 32 -1.28 1.39 9.61
C ILE A 32 -2.65 1.37 10.28
N GLY A 33 -3.11 0.19 10.67
CA GLY A 33 -4.43 0.03 11.28
C GLY A 33 -4.92 -1.41 11.35
N ALA A 34 -6.03 -1.59 12.06
CA ALA A 34 -6.81 -2.82 12.03
C ALA A 34 -7.97 -2.67 11.05
N TYR A 35 -8.19 -3.70 10.24
CA TYR A 35 -9.16 -3.68 9.16
C TYR A 35 -10.08 -4.90 9.21
N GLN A 36 -11.35 -4.69 8.88
CA GLN A 36 -12.26 -5.72 8.43
C GLN A 36 -11.97 -6.01 6.95
N LEU A 37 -11.80 -7.29 6.63
CA LEU A 37 -11.49 -7.76 5.28
C LEU A 37 -12.70 -8.49 4.71
N ILE A 38 -13.08 -8.15 3.49
CA ILE A 38 -13.95 -8.97 2.62
C ILE A 38 -13.20 -9.29 1.33
N GLY A 39 -13.34 -10.51 0.83
CA GLY A 39 -12.60 -10.93 -0.34
C GLY A 39 -13.24 -12.03 -1.17
N LYS A 40 -12.68 -12.21 -2.36
CA LYS A 40 -12.95 -13.29 -3.31
C LYS A 40 -11.62 -13.93 -3.70
N SER A 41 -11.53 -15.25 -3.63
CA SER A 41 -10.28 -15.97 -3.92
C SER A 41 -9.89 -15.87 -5.41
N PRO A 42 -8.58 -15.87 -5.74
CA PRO A 42 -8.14 -15.97 -7.14
C PRO A 42 -8.60 -17.27 -7.77
N ASP A 43 -8.89 -17.24 -9.07
CA ASP A 43 -9.32 -18.40 -9.85
C ASP A 43 -10.54 -19.17 -9.30
N SER A 44 -11.35 -18.48 -8.47
CA SER A 44 -12.54 -19.03 -7.85
C SER A 44 -13.66 -17.98 -7.72
N GLY A 45 -14.88 -18.47 -7.49
CA GLY A 45 -16.03 -17.67 -7.06
C GLY A 45 -16.20 -17.63 -5.53
N SER A 46 -15.38 -18.37 -4.77
CA SER A 46 -15.43 -18.42 -3.31
C SER A 46 -15.13 -17.05 -2.71
N THR A 47 -15.98 -16.63 -1.78
CA THR A 47 -15.79 -15.43 -0.98
C THR A 47 -15.34 -15.78 0.42
N TYR A 48 -14.70 -14.82 1.08
CA TYR A 48 -14.26 -14.94 2.46
C TYR A 48 -14.34 -13.58 3.15
N GLN A 49 -14.34 -13.63 4.47
CA GLN A 49 -14.25 -12.46 5.33
C GLN A 49 -13.28 -12.75 6.48
N GLY A 50 -12.72 -11.70 7.05
CA GLY A 50 -11.76 -11.83 8.14
C GLY A 50 -11.29 -10.49 8.66
N ALA A 51 -10.14 -10.51 9.31
CA ALA A 51 -9.45 -9.31 9.76
C ALA A 51 -8.05 -9.23 9.15
N LEU A 52 -7.56 -8.02 8.97
CA LEU A 52 -6.19 -7.75 8.56
C LEU A 52 -5.65 -6.60 9.43
N GLN A 53 -4.48 -6.78 10.01
CA GLN A 53 -3.76 -5.70 10.68
C GLN A 53 -2.53 -5.35 9.86
N ILE A 54 -2.35 -4.07 9.57
CA ILE A 54 -1.11 -3.51 9.02
C ILE A 54 -0.42 -2.79 10.18
N TYR A 55 0.85 -3.10 10.40
CA TYR A 55 1.62 -2.54 11.52
C TYR A 55 3.07 -2.34 11.13
N SER A 56 3.76 -1.43 11.83
CA SER A 56 5.19 -1.21 11.67
C SER A 56 5.97 -2.03 12.71
N GLU A 57 6.96 -2.78 12.24
CA GLU A 57 7.92 -3.49 13.08
C GLU A 57 9.32 -3.25 12.52
N ASN A 58 10.23 -2.70 13.33
CA ASN A 58 11.59 -2.34 12.89
C ASN A 58 11.63 -1.45 11.63
N HIS A 59 10.70 -0.49 11.52
CA HIS A 59 10.52 0.39 10.35
C HIS A 59 10.13 -0.34 9.04
N GLN A 60 9.59 -1.56 9.16
CA GLN A 60 9.02 -2.30 8.03
C GLN A 60 7.52 -2.49 8.25
N LEU A 61 6.73 -2.29 7.20
CA LEU A 61 5.32 -2.62 7.25
C LEU A 61 5.16 -4.15 7.18
N LYS A 62 4.39 -4.68 8.13
CA LYS A 62 4.03 -6.08 8.24
C LYS A 62 2.53 -6.22 8.23
N ILE A 63 2.06 -7.42 7.91
CA ILE A 63 0.64 -7.75 7.97
C ILE A 63 0.40 -8.99 8.80
N LYS A 64 -0.73 -8.99 9.50
CA LYS A 64 -1.31 -10.15 10.15
C LYS A 64 -2.74 -10.32 9.66
N ARG A 65 -3.03 -11.43 8.99
CA ARG A 65 -4.34 -11.78 8.43
C ARG A 65 -4.97 -12.86 9.30
N GLU A 66 -6.26 -12.73 9.59
CA GLU A 66 -7.05 -13.72 10.31
C GLU A 66 -8.30 -14.06 9.50
N ILE A 67 -8.31 -15.21 8.83
CA ILE A 67 -9.37 -15.63 7.91
C ILE A 67 -9.75 -17.07 8.23
N GLY A 68 -11.03 -17.33 8.49
CA GLY A 68 -11.52 -18.69 8.76
C GLY A 68 -10.79 -19.41 9.92
N GLY A 69 -10.34 -18.66 10.94
CA GLY A 69 -9.57 -19.18 12.07
C GLY A 69 -8.07 -19.42 11.79
N SER A 70 -7.61 -19.21 10.56
CA SER A 70 -6.19 -19.25 10.21
C SER A 70 -5.54 -17.89 10.40
N VAL A 71 -4.33 -17.87 10.97
CA VAL A 71 -3.52 -16.67 11.16
C VAL A 71 -2.33 -16.74 10.20
N ILE A 72 -2.19 -15.72 9.35
CA ILE A 72 -1.15 -15.63 8.33
C ILE A 72 -0.39 -14.33 8.51
N PHE A 73 0.94 -14.42 8.52
CA PHE A 73 1.82 -13.26 8.56
C PHE A 73 2.41 -12.97 7.18
N GLY A 74 2.75 -11.71 6.94
CA GLY A 74 3.37 -11.28 5.71
C GLY A 74 3.98 -9.90 5.82
N GLU A 75 4.35 -9.37 4.67
CA GLU A 75 5.01 -8.07 4.53
C GLU A 75 4.15 -7.13 3.68
N ALA A 76 4.29 -5.84 3.94
CA ALA A 76 3.70 -4.77 3.16
C ALA A 76 4.78 -3.77 2.75
N ALA A 77 4.58 -3.09 1.63
CA ALA A 77 5.42 -2.00 1.18
C ALA A 77 4.64 -1.01 0.33
N ILE A 78 5.05 0.25 0.39
CA ILE A 78 4.59 1.28 -0.54
C ILE A 78 5.53 1.28 -1.74
N GLU A 79 5.03 0.86 -2.90
CA GLU A 79 5.82 0.63 -4.11
C GLU A 79 5.30 1.44 -5.30
N ASP A 80 6.18 1.73 -6.26
CA ASP A 80 5.73 2.28 -7.54
C ASP A 80 5.12 1.17 -8.40
N ALA A 81 4.01 1.48 -9.06
CA ALA A 81 3.43 0.61 -10.07
C ALA A 81 4.39 0.45 -11.26
N VAL A 82 4.22 -0.62 -12.06
CA VAL A 82 5.15 -1.00 -13.15
C VAL A 82 5.40 0.12 -14.18
N HIS A 83 4.47 1.07 -14.32
CA HIS A 83 4.62 2.24 -15.21
C HIS A 83 4.93 3.55 -14.47
N GLY A 84 5.23 3.51 -13.18
CA GLY A 84 5.72 4.63 -12.37
C GLY A 84 4.72 5.75 -12.08
N GLU A 85 3.55 5.75 -12.73
CA GLU A 85 2.55 6.82 -12.61
C GLU A 85 1.70 6.76 -11.33
N ALA A 86 1.77 5.66 -10.58
CA ALA A 86 1.00 5.48 -9.35
C ALA A 86 1.82 4.76 -8.28
N THR A 87 1.59 5.13 -7.02
CA THR A 87 2.09 4.42 -5.85
C THR A 87 1.01 3.48 -5.32
N VAL A 88 1.39 2.25 -4.97
CA VAL A 88 0.48 1.20 -4.51
C VAL A 88 0.95 0.65 -3.17
N LEU A 89 0.00 0.17 -2.37
CA LEU A 89 0.32 -0.72 -1.27
C LEU A 89 0.45 -2.14 -1.83
N ARG A 90 1.61 -2.76 -1.65
CA ARG A 90 1.83 -4.15 -2.05
C ARG A 90 1.99 -5.02 -0.83
N MET A 91 1.20 -6.09 -0.77
CA MET A 91 1.23 -7.07 0.32
C MET A 91 1.68 -8.43 -0.19
N ARG A 92 2.57 -9.09 0.54
CA ARG A 92 3.09 -10.42 0.20
C ARG A 92 2.99 -11.35 1.39
N PHE A 93 2.46 -12.55 1.17
CA PHE A 93 2.28 -13.55 2.22
C PHE A 93 2.25 -14.96 1.64
N GLN A 94 2.33 -15.97 2.51
CA GLN A 94 2.23 -17.37 2.13
C GLN A 94 1.08 -18.04 2.90
N GLU A 95 0.24 -18.76 2.18
CA GLU A 95 -0.87 -19.54 2.73
C GLU A 95 -0.86 -20.92 2.09
N ASN A 96 -0.89 -21.99 2.89
CA ASN A 96 -0.89 -23.38 2.39
C ASN A 96 0.22 -23.65 1.35
N SER A 97 1.43 -23.16 1.61
CA SER A 97 2.60 -23.25 0.72
C SER A 97 2.48 -22.49 -0.62
N ILE A 98 1.42 -21.71 -0.82
CA ILE A 98 1.22 -20.86 -2.00
C ILE A 98 1.61 -19.43 -1.64
N ALA A 99 2.51 -18.84 -2.43
CA ALA A 99 2.89 -17.44 -2.30
C ALA A 99 1.87 -16.54 -3.01
N TYR A 100 1.41 -15.51 -2.31
CA TYR A 100 0.46 -14.54 -2.79
C TYR A 100 1.05 -13.13 -2.82
N GLU A 101 0.62 -12.35 -3.80
CA GLU A 101 0.88 -10.92 -3.89
C GLU A 101 -0.45 -10.19 -4.09
N SER A 102 -0.69 -9.17 -3.27
CA SER A 102 -1.83 -8.26 -3.39
C SER A 102 -1.31 -6.89 -3.82
N THR A 103 -1.89 -6.33 -4.88
CA THR A 103 -1.62 -4.95 -5.32
C THR A 103 -2.84 -4.10 -5.03
N CYS A 104 -2.67 -3.08 -4.20
CA CYS A 104 -3.76 -2.32 -3.63
C CYS A 104 -3.69 -0.83 -3.93
N LEU A 105 -4.85 -0.26 -4.19
CA LEU A 105 -5.07 1.17 -4.17
C LEU A 105 -5.44 1.60 -2.75
N VAL A 106 -4.84 2.72 -2.33
CA VAL A 106 -5.09 3.36 -1.04
C VAL A 106 -5.76 4.69 -1.30
N GLN A 107 -6.90 4.92 -0.66
CA GLN A 107 -7.63 6.18 -0.72
C GLN A 107 -8.08 6.58 0.69
N SER A 108 -8.35 7.87 0.91
CA SER A 108 -9.04 8.29 2.13
C SER A 108 -10.53 7.98 2.00
N ASP A 109 -11.12 7.47 3.08
CA ASP A 109 -12.57 7.42 3.24
C ASP A 109 -13.11 8.73 3.87
N LEU A 110 -14.43 8.82 4.03
CA LEU A 110 -15.13 9.95 4.65
C LEU A 110 -14.81 10.13 6.15
N ASP A 111 -14.22 9.12 6.78
CA ASP A 111 -13.77 9.13 8.16
C ASP A 111 -12.28 9.51 8.31
N ASN A 112 -11.61 9.83 7.20
CA ASN A 112 -10.18 10.13 7.10
C ASN A 112 -9.24 8.95 7.44
N TYR A 113 -9.74 7.72 7.40
CA TYR A 113 -8.90 6.51 7.44
C TYR A 113 -8.69 5.93 6.04
N ALA A 114 -7.69 5.07 5.92
CA ALA A 114 -7.41 4.38 4.67
C ALA A 114 -8.54 3.42 4.29
N ARG A 115 -9.12 3.66 3.11
CA ARG A 115 -9.93 2.73 2.34
C ARG A 115 -9.02 2.02 1.34
N ILE A 116 -8.90 0.69 1.48
CA ILE A 116 -7.98 -0.08 0.65
C ILE A 116 -8.76 -1.09 -0.20
N SER A 117 -8.45 -1.14 -1.49
CA SER A 117 -9.02 -2.12 -2.43
C SER A 117 -7.90 -2.76 -3.23
N CYS A 118 -7.96 -4.08 -3.42
CA CYS A 118 -6.84 -4.85 -3.94
C CYS A 118 -7.24 -5.88 -4.98
N HIS A 119 -6.29 -6.14 -5.89
CA HIS A 119 -6.24 -7.38 -6.65
C HIS A 119 -5.24 -8.35 -6.03
N LEU A 120 -5.65 -9.61 -5.86
CA LEU A 120 -4.86 -10.68 -5.26
C LEU A 120 -4.45 -11.72 -6.31
N TYR A 121 -3.19 -12.14 -6.30
CA TYR A 121 -2.60 -13.06 -7.28
C TYR A 121 -1.74 -14.13 -6.60
N GLN A 122 -1.59 -15.29 -7.23
CA GLN A 122 -0.52 -16.23 -6.90
C GLN A 122 0.79 -15.79 -7.57
N ALA A 123 1.80 -15.44 -6.77
CA ALA A 123 3.00 -14.75 -7.24
C ALA A 123 3.81 -15.52 -8.31
N ASN A 124 3.88 -16.86 -8.20
CA ASN A 124 4.76 -17.68 -9.05
C ASN A 124 4.07 -18.32 -10.27
N LYS A 125 2.74 -18.37 -10.29
CA LYS A 125 1.97 -19.03 -11.35
C LYS A 125 1.10 -18.07 -12.14
N GLY A 126 0.98 -16.83 -11.67
CA GLY A 126 -0.11 -15.95 -12.05
C GLY A 126 -1.47 -16.51 -11.62
N SER A 127 -2.51 -15.74 -11.86
CA SER A 127 -3.89 -16.19 -11.74
C SER A 127 -4.62 -15.84 -13.03
N LYS A 128 -5.49 -16.73 -13.53
CA LYS A 128 -6.29 -16.46 -14.73
C LYS A 128 -7.29 -15.33 -14.46
N THR A 129 -7.84 -15.33 -13.25
CA THR A 129 -8.69 -14.27 -12.74
C THR A 129 -8.18 -13.82 -11.37
N PRO A 130 -7.99 -12.51 -11.15
CA PRO A 130 -7.55 -12.02 -9.86
C PRO A 130 -8.58 -12.32 -8.77
N GLY A 131 -8.06 -12.52 -7.56
CA GLY A 131 -8.86 -12.34 -6.36
C GLY A 131 -9.13 -10.86 -6.15
N LEU A 132 -10.14 -10.56 -5.33
CA LEU A 132 -10.53 -9.20 -4.98
C LEU A 132 -10.55 -9.08 -3.47
N GLU A 133 -10.02 -7.99 -2.93
CA GLU A 133 -10.12 -7.69 -1.51
C GLU A 133 -10.51 -6.24 -1.30
N ALA A 134 -11.30 -5.98 -0.27
CA ALA A 134 -11.58 -4.65 0.23
C ALA A 134 -11.37 -4.63 1.75
N LEU A 135 -10.65 -3.61 2.22
CA LEU A 135 -10.34 -3.39 3.63
C LEU A 135 -11.09 -2.15 4.10
N PHE A 136 -11.82 -2.32 5.20
CA PHE A 136 -12.59 -1.30 5.91
C PHE A 136 -11.90 -1.11 7.25
N ILE A 137 -11.58 0.11 7.66
CA ILE A 137 -10.99 0.32 8.99
C ILE A 137 -11.94 -0.24 10.06
N ASP A 138 -11.40 -0.96 11.05
CA ASP A 138 -12.15 -1.53 12.16
C ASP A 138 -12.21 -0.52 13.32
N HIS A 139 -13.22 0.34 13.29
CA HIS A 139 -13.46 1.38 14.32
C HIS A 139 -13.57 0.86 15.76
N SER A 140 -13.75 -0.46 15.96
CA SER A 140 -13.77 -1.04 17.30
C SER A 140 -12.37 -1.24 17.93
N LYS A 141 -11.31 -1.05 17.14
CA LYS A 141 -9.91 -1.32 17.50
C LYS A 141 -9.00 -0.09 17.38
N ILE A 142 -9.59 1.09 17.21
CA ILE A 142 -8.91 2.39 17.11
C ILE A 142 -9.11 3.17 18.41
#